data_AF-A0A0M8Y117-F1
#
_entry.id   AF-A0A0M8Y117-F1
#
_cell.length_a   1.000
_cell.length_b   1.000
_cell.length_c   1.000
_cell.angle_alpha   90.00
_cell.angle_beta   90.00
_cell.angle_gamma   90.00
#
_symmetry.space_group_name_H-M   'P 1'
#
loop_
_entity.id
_entity.type
_entity.pdbx_description
1 polymer ?
#
loop_
_entity_poly.entity_id
_entity_poly.type
_entity_poly.pdbx_seq_one_letter_code
_entity_poly.pdbx_strand_id
1 'polypeptide(L)'
;MSSGCTDSSTSIGSSSSSREAEVAERGASVMPFDLERTTHRFSKADTGGVQTVVADDAQDNTQISLIREHLTAEAERFRRGDFTDPASIHGVEMPGLDTLRTHGGRITIDYETIPDGARITYATDDITLRDALHHWFDAQVTDHGRHATS
;
A
#
# COMPACT_ATOMS: atom_id res chain seq x y z
N MET A 1 -39.34 -39.02 -16.03
CA MET A 1 -38.42 -38.92 -14.88
C MET A 1 -37.18 -38.15 -15.38
N SER A 2 -37.34 -36.86 -15.70
CA SER A 2 -36.90 -35.71 -14.87
C SER A 2 -35.41 -35.78 -14.50
N SER A 3 -34.57 -35.05 -15.23
CA SER A 3 -33.96 -33.75 -14.81
C SER A 3 -32.81 -33.99 -13.83
N GLY A 4 -31.54 -33.70 -14.14
CA GLY A 4 -31.03 -32.47 -14.77
C GLY A 4 -30.34 -31.66 -13.67
N CYS A 5 -29.02 -31.58 -13.74
CA CYS A 5 -28.13 -30.89 -12.81
C CYS A 5 -28.50 -29.43 -12.57
N THR A 6 -28.32 -28.93 -11.35
CA THR A 6 -28.09 -27.51 -11.10
C THR A 6 -26.89 -27.39 -10.18
N ASP A 7 -25.83 -26.91 -10.82
CA ASP A 7 -24.65 -26.27 -10.24
C ASP A 7 -25.09 -25.08 -9.38
N SER A 8 -24.62 -25.03 -8.14
CA SER A 8 -24.72 -23.84 -7.31
C SER A 8 -23.46 -23.02 -7.49
N SER A 9 -23.41 -22.26 -8.59
CA SER A 9 -22.46 -21.17 -8.80
C SER A 9 -22.65 -20.13 -7.69
N THR A 10 -21.83 -20.20 -6.64
CA THR A 10 -21.66 -19.11 -5.69
C THR A 10 -20.82 -18.03 -6.37
N SER A 11 -21.46 -16.91 -6.68
CA SER A 11 -20.83 -15.72 -7.22
C SER A 11 -19.85 -15.14 -6.20
N ILE A 12 -18.55 -15.34 -6.40
CA ILE A 12 -17.47 -14.67 -5.67
C ILE A 12 -17.13 -13.42 -6.47
N GLY A 13 -17.83 -12.31 -6.22
CA GLY A 13 -17.68 -11.08 -7.02
C GLY A 13 -17.93 -9.76 -6.32
N SER A 14 -18.09 -9.72 -4.98
CA SER A 14 -18.40 -8.47 -4.24
C SER A 14 -17.39 -8.09 -3.15
N SER A 15 -16.33 -8.87 -2.91
CA SER A 15 -15.41 -8.61 -1.80
C SER A 15 -14.36 -7.54 -2.11
N SER A 16 -13.80 -7.50 -3.33
CA SER A 16 -12.73 -6.55 -3.68
C SER A 16 -13.25 -5.12 -3.79
N SER A 17 -14.35 -4.90 -4.52
CA SER A 17 -14.95 -3.56 -4.67
C SER A 17 -15.45 -2.96 -3.35
N SER A 18 -15.92 -3.79 -2.41
CA SER A 18 -16.33 -3.32 -1.07
C SER A 18 -15.12 -2.90 -0.22
N ARG A 19 -14.03 -3.68 -0.28
CA ARG A 19 -12.76 -3.37 0.39
C ARG A 19 -12.12 -2.10 -0.16
N GLU A 20 -12.06 -1.95 -1.49
CA GLU A 20 -11.52 -0.76 -2.15
C GLU A 20 -12.27 0.52 -1.74
N ALA A 21 -13.62 0.46 -1.68
CA ALA A 21 -14.44 1.59 -1.24
C ALA A 21 -14.20 1.95 0.24
N GLU A 22 -14.06 0.95 1.12
CA GLU A 22 -13.75 1.14 2.54
C GLU A 22 -12.35 1.73 2.75
N VAL A 23 -11.37 1.29 1.95
CA VAL A 23 -10.00 1.85 1.93
C VAL A 23 -10.01 3.29 1.41
N ALA A 24 -10.79 3.61 0.39
CA ALA A 24 -10.94 4.98 -0.09
C ALA A 24 -11.59 5.89 0.97
N GLU A 25 -12.63 5.41 1.65
CA GLU A 25 -13.32 6.15 2.72
C GLU A 25 -12.39 6.42 3.91
N ARG A 26 -11.68 5.40 4.42
CA ARG A 26 -10.73 5.55 5.53
C ARG A 26 -9.47 6.31 5.12
N GLY A 27 -9.04 6.08 3.89
CA GLY A 27 -7.86 6.65 3.27
C GLY A 27 -7.97 8.16 3.09
N ALA A 28 -9.16 8.72 2.86
CA ALA A 28 -9.33 10.16 2.61
C ALA A 28 -8.79 11.08 3.73
N SER A 29 -8.71 10.60 4.97
CA SER A 29 -8.13 11.35 6.10
C SER A 29 -6.62 11.15 6.27
N VAL A 30 -6.05 10.12 5.64
CA VAL A 30 -4.66 9.68 5.81
C VAL A 30 -3.83 9.95 4.55
N MET A 31 -4.39 9.68 3.38
CA MET A 31 -3.88 9.99 2.04
C MET A 31 -4.61 11.25 1.53
N PRO A 32 -3.99 12.44 1.62
CA PRO A 32 -4.66 13.70 1.32
C PRO A 32 -4.81 13.98 -0.18
N PHE A 33 -4.57 13.00 -1.05
CA PHE A 33 -4.64 13.08 -2.50
C PHE A 33 -5.72 12.15 -3.07
N ASP A 34 -6.25 12.47 -4.24
CA ASP A 34 -7.31 11.70 -4.89
C ASP A 34 -6.79 10.35 -5.44
N LEU A 35 -7.23 9.23 -4.86
CA LEU A 35 -6.87 7.87 -5.30
C LEU A 35 -7.26 7.57 -6.75
N GLU A 36 -8.30 8.21 -7.28
CA GLU A 36 -8.73 8.04 -8.68
C GLU A 36 -7.78 8.74 -9.67
N ARG A 37 -6.85 9.54 -9.17
CA ARG A 37 -5.89 10.32 -9.97
C ARG A 37 -4.44 10.02 -9.60
N THR A 38 -4.23 8.91 -8.89
CA THR A 38 -2.91 8.44 -8.49
C THR A 38 -2.79 6.95 -8.64
N THR A 39 -1.56 6.51 -8.89
CA THR A 39 -1.22 5.09 -8.91
C THR A 39 -0.17 4.79 -7.84
N HIS A 40 -0.46 3.82 -6.98
CA HIS A 40 0.50 3.21 -6.07
C HIS A 40 1.20 2.03 -6.76
N ARG A 41 2.50 1.90 -6.53
CA ARG A 41 3.28 0.75 -7.00
C ARG A 41 4.14 0.21 -5.87
N PHE A 42 4.02 -1.08 -5.58
CA PHE A 42 4.73 -1.78 -4.53
C PHE A 42 5.59 -2.90 -5.13
N SER A 43 6.85 -2.60 -5.41
CA SER A 43 7.74 -3.56 -6.07
C SER A 43 8.66 -4.23 -5.04
N LYS A 44 8.61 -5.55 -4.99
CA LYS A 44 9.45 -6.38 -4.11
C LYS A 44 10.87 -6.50 -4.68
N ALA A 45 11.89 -6.50 -3.81
CA ALA A 45 13.29 -6.69 -4.17
C ALA A 45 13.97 -7.68 -3.23
N ASP A 46 15.09 -8.29 -3.67
CA ASP A 46 15.86 -9.23 -2.86
C ASP A 46 16.43 -8.60 -1.58
N THR A 47 16.58 -7.28 -1.56
CA THR A 47 17.08 -6.52 -0.40
C THR A 47 15.96 -5.80 0.37
N GLY A 48 14.69 -6.00 0.02
CA GLY A 48 13.56 -5.30 0.63
C GLY A 48 12.46 -4.98 -0.39
N GLY A 49 12.20 -3.70 -0.65
CA GLY A 49 11.17 -3.28 -1.61
C GLY A 49 11.09 -1.78 -1.82
N VAL A 50 10.29 -1.38 -2.81
CA VAL A 50 10.07 0.02 -3.19
C VAL A 50 8.58 0.31 -3.27
N GLN A 51 8.12 1.32 -2.52
CA GLN A 51 6.82 1.97 -2.69
C GLN A 51 7.02 3.19 -3.58
N THR A 52 6.23 3.33 -4.64
CA THR A 52 6.16 4.52 -5.48
C THR A 52 4.71 4.99 -5.50
N VAL A 53 4.48 6.29 -5.38
CA VAL A 53 3.17 6.90 -5.60
C VAL A 53 3.35 8.02 -6.61
N VAL A 54 2.54 7.99 -7.67
CA VAL A 54 2.59 8.97 -8.77
C VAL A 54 1.20 9.52 -9.04
N ALA A 55 1.14 10.77 -9.48
CA ALA A 55 -0.04 11.34 -10.11
C ALA A 55 -0.19 10.78 -11.54
N ASP A 56 -1.41 10.47 -11.94
CA ASP A 56 -1.66 9.93 -13.30
C ASP A 56 -1.48 11.01 -14.39
N ASP A 57 -1.61 12.29 -14.00
CA ASP A 57 -1.24 13.45 -14.82
C ASP A 57 0.02 14.12 -14.24
N ALA A 58 1.11 14.06 -14.99
CA ALA A 58 2.39 14.66 -14.61
C ALA A 58 2.37 16.20 -14.51
N GLN A 59 1.27 16.85 -14.90
CA GLN A 59 1.06 18.29 -14.73
C GLN A 59 0.13 18.63 -13.55
N ASP A 60 -0.43 17.64 -12.87
CA ASP A 60 -1.25 17.84 -11.66
C ASP A 60 -0.35 18.14 -10.45
N ASN A 61 0.16 19.38 -10.41
CA ASN A 61 1.04 19.85 -9.35
C ASN A 61 0.41 19.77 -7.95
N THR A 62 -0.92 19.77 -7.87
CA THR A 62 -1.65 19.60 -6.60
C THR A 62 -1.46 18.18 -6.08
N GLN A 63 -1.81 17.17 -6.90
CA GLN A 63 -1.64 15.76 -6.53
C GLN A 63 -0.16 15.43 -6.25
N ILE A 64 0.76 15.90 -7.09
CA ILE A 64 2.20 15.69 -6.91
C ILE A 64 2.69 16.24 -5.57
N SER A 65 2.24 17.44 -5.17
CA SER A 65 2.63 18.05 -3.90
C SER A 65 2.08 17.26 -2.71
N LEU A 66 0.80 16.87 -2.76
CA LEU A 66 0.15 16.08 -1.71
C LEU A 66 0.79 14.70 -1.54
N ILE A 67 1.15 14.03 -2.64
CA ILE A 67 1.89 12.76 -2.61
C ILE A 67 3.24 12.95 -1.91
N ARG A 68 4.00 13.98 -2.30
CA ARG A 68 5.35 14.22 -1.74
C ARG A 68 5.29 14.53 -0.26
N GLU A 69 4.33 15.35 0.17
CA GLU A 69 4.11 15.67 1.59
C GLU A 69 3.74 14.41 2.39
N HIS A 70 2.81 13.61 1.87
CA HIS A 70 2.40 12.36 2.49
C HIS A 70 3.56 11.37 2.64
N LEU A 71 4.27 11.04 1.55
CA LEU A 71 5.38 10.07 1.59
C LEU A 71 6.57 10.57 2.44
N THR A 72 6.76 11.88 2.56
CA THR A 72 7.76 12.44 3.48
C THR A 72 7.38 12.11 4.93
N ALA A 73 6.12 12.38 5.32
CA ALA A 73 5.62 12.11 6.65
C ALA A 73 5.63 10.59 6.97
N GLU A 74 5.23 9.75 6.02
CA GLU A 74 5.30 8.28 6.15
C GLU A 74 6.74 7.82 6.39
N ALA A 75 7.69 8.25 5.55
CA ALA A 75 9.09 7.86 5.69
C ALA A 75 9.66 8.22 7.07
N GLU A 76 9.35 9.41 7.59
CA GLU A 76 9.77 9.83 8.94
C GLU A 76 9.19 8.93 10.03
N ARG A 77 7.91 8.57 9.93
CA ARG A 77 7.23 7.70 10.90
C ARG A 77 7.76 6.27 10.83
N PHE A 78 7.86 5.69 9.63
CA PHE A 78 8.32 4.32 9.45
C PHE A 78 9.76 4.13 9.93
N ARG A 79 10.62 5.14 9.80
CA ARG A 79 12.00 5.11 10.38
C ARG A 79 12.01 4.85 11.87
N ARG A 80 10.94 5.24 12.58
CA ARG A 80 10.76 5.04 14.02
C ARG A 80 9.92 3.80 14.36
N GLY A 81 9.54 3.01 13.36
CA GLY A 81 8.64 1.85 13.54
C GLY A 81 7.17 2.24 13.68
N ASP A 82 6.81 3.49 13.44
CA ASP A 82 5.44 3.97 13.53
C ASP A 82 4.69 3.72 12.22
N PHE A 83 3.99 2.58 12.14
CA PHE A 83 3.09 2.24 11.05
C PHE A 83 1.61 2.41 11.45
N THR A 84 1.30 3.49 12.16
CA THR A 84 -0.09 3.78 12.58
C THR A 84 -0.96 4.15 11.37
N ASP A 85 -0.45 4.96 10.44
CA ASP A 85 -1.20 5.43 9.28
C ASP A 85 -1.71 4.26 8.40
N PRO A 86 -0.87 3.28 8.00
CA PRO A 86 -1.36 2.08 7.31
C PRO A 86 -2.38 1.27 8.12
N ALA A 87 -2.20 1.12 9.44
CA ALA A 87 -3.18 0.40 10.27
C ALA A 87 -4.54 1.08 10.33
N SER A 88 -4.59 2.41 10.29
CA SER A 88 -5.84 3.16 10.31
C SER A 88 -6.66 2.96 9.03
N ILE A 89 -6.00 2.70 7.90
CA ILE A 89 -6.66 2.44 6.62
C ILE A 89 -6.99 0.95 6.47
N HIS A 90 -6.00 0.09 6.68
CA HIS A 90 -6.01 -1.32 6.30
C HIS A 90 -6.33 -2.29 7.45
N GLY A 91 -6.40 -1.78 8.67
CA GLY A 91 -6.57 -2.56 9.88
C GLY A 91 -5.23 -3.00 10.50
N VAL A 92 -5.26 -3.21 11.81
CA VAL A 92 -4.06 -3.61 12.59
C VAL A 92 -3.58 -5.03 12.27
N GLU A 93 -4.45 -5.86 11.70
CA GLU A 93 -4.16 -7.26 11.36
C GLU A 93 -3.54 -7.42 9.96
N MET A 94 -3.16 -6.31 9.31
CA MET A 94 -2.55 -6.35 7.98
C MET A 94 -1.28 -7.21 8.00
N PRO A 95 -1.16 -8.20 7.08
CA PRO A 95 0.00 -9.08 7.02
C PRO A 95 1.32 -8.31 7.02
N GLY A 96 2.26 -8.73 7.87
CA GLY A 96 3.58 -8.12 8.02
C GLY A 96 3.66 -6.93 8.98
N LEU A 97 2.55 -6.25 9.28
CA LEU A 97 2.56 -4.97 10.00
C LEU A 97 3.15 -5.04 11.41
N ASP A 98 2.82 -6.07 12.19
CA ASP A 98 3.35 -6.25 13.55
C ASP A 98 4.87 -6.48 13.55
N THR A 99 5.38 -7.25 12.58
CA THR A 99 6.82 -7.47 12.41
C THR A 99 7.52 -6.16 12.01
N LEU A 100 6.92 -5.38 11.10
CA LEU A 100 7.48 -4.10 10.68
C LEU A 100 7.52 -3.09 11.83
N ARG A 101 6.49 -3.00 12.67
CA ARG A 101 6.46 -2.12 13.85
C ARG A 101 7.58 -2.39 14.86
N THR A 102 8.07 -3.63 14.88
CA THR A 102 9.13 -4.08 15.79
C THR A 102 10.51 -4.15 15.14
N HIS A 103 10.70 -3.50 13.98
CA HIS A 103 11.96 -3.55 13.24
C HIS A 103 13.17 -3.04 14.03
N GLY A 104 12.99 -2.06 14.93
CA GLY A 104 14.03 -1.61 15.86
C GLY A 104 15.25 -0.97 15.19
N GLY A 105 15.07 -0.33 14.04
CA GLY A 105 16.13 0.28 13.23
C GLY A 105 16.78 -0.65 12.20
N ARG A 106 16.28 -1.88 12.03
CA ARG A 106 16.83 -2.87 11.08
C ARG A 106 16.34 -2.71 9.64
N ILE A 107 15.45 -1.74 9.38
CA ILE A 107 15.03 -1.37 8.03
C ILE A 107 15.55 0.04 7.75
N THR A 108 16.38 0.17 6.72
CA THR A 108 16.73 1.47 6.13
C THR A 108 15.56 1.95 5.29
N ILE A 109 15.16 3.21 5.48
CA ILE A 109 13.99 3.80 4.82
C ILE A 109 14.42 5.12 4.19
N ASP A 110 14.49 5.11 2.87
CA ASP A 110 14.99 6.22 2.06
C ASP A 110 13.87 6.80 1.20
N TYR A 111 13.60 8.09 1.39
CA TYR A 111 12.63 8.85 0.62
C TYR A 111 13.31 9.61 -0.52
N GLU A 112 12.66 9.65 -1.68
CA GLU A 112 13.10 10.43 -2.84
C GLU A 112 11.89 11.02 -3.58
N THR A 113 12.00 12.27 -4.03
CA THR A 113 11.04 12.89 -4.95
C THR A 113 11.33 12.45 -6.39
N ILE A 114 10.29 12.14 -7.16
CA ILE A 114 10.38 11.90 -8.62
C ILE A 114 9.49 12.90 -9.37
N PRO A 115 9.62 13.10 -10.70
CA PRO A 115 8.94 14.19 -11.42
C PRO A 115 7.42 14.26 -11.18
N ASP A 116 6.76 13.11 -11.12
CA ASP A 116 5.31 12.90 -11.01
C ASP A 116 4.85 12.43 -9.61
N GLY A 117 5.74 12.44 -8.60
CA GLY A 117 5.38 12.00 -7.25
C GLY A 117 6.58 11.80 -6.33
N ALA A 118 6.58 10.66 -5.62
CA ALA A 118 7.67 10.26 -4.73
C ALA A 118 7.78 8.73 -4.59
N ARG A 119 8.92 8.29 -4.02
CA ARG A 119 9.16 6.89 -3.68
C ARG A 119 9.78 6.75 -2.29
N ILE A 120 9.52 5.61 -1.67
CA ILE A 120 10.19 5.14 -0.46
C ILE A 120 10.85 3.80 -0.78
N THR A 121 12.15 3.69 -0.52
CA THR A 121 12.91 2.45 -0.62
C THR A 121 13.12 1.89 0.78
N TYR A 122 12.74 0.62 0.96
CA TYR A 122 12.91 -0.14 2.19
C TYR A 122 14.01 -1.17 1.96
N ALA A 123 15.06 -1.14 2.77
CA ALA A 123 16.19 -2.07 2.66
C ALA A 123 16.52 -2.73 4.00
N THR A 124 16.76 -4.04 3.98
CA THR A 124 17.15 -4.82 5.16
C THR A 124 17.88 -6.10 4.77
N ASP A 125 18.84 -6.52 5.62
CA ASP A 125 19.52 -7.81 5.51
C ASP A 125 18.80 -8.91 6.33
N ASP A 126 17.79 -8.53 7.12
CA ASP A 126 17.00 -9.45 7.94
C ASP A 126 15.89 -10.08 7.08
N ILE A 127 16.01 -11.38 6.84
CA ILE A 127 15.08 -12.14 5.99
C ILE A 127 13.64 -12.06 6.53
N THR A 128 13.45 -12.08 7.86
CA THR A 128 12.11 -11.99 8.45
C THR A 128 11.47 -10.63 8.21
N LEU A 129 12.25 -9.55 8.28
CA LEU A 129 11.76 -8.21 7.97
C LEU A 129 11.49 -8.02 6.48
N ARG A 130 12.32 -8.61 5.61
CA ARG A 130 12.11 -8.61 4.17
C ARG A 130 10.81 -9.34 3.80
N ASP A 131 10.59 -10.53 4.34
CA ASP A 131 9.37 -11.31 4.08
C ASP A 131 8.13 -10.56 4.60
N ALA A 132 8.24 -9.88 5.75
CA ALA A 132 7.18 -9.02 6.27
C ALA A 132 6.88 -7.82 5.36
N LEU A 133 7.90 -7.16 4.77
CA LEU A 133 7.70 -6.11 3.77
C LEU A 133 6.95 -6.65 2.55
N HIS A 134 7.30 -7.84 2.08
CA HIS A 134 6.66 -8.46 0.92
C HIS A 134 5.20 -8.80 1.19
N HIS A 135 4.90 -9.38 2.35
CA HIS A 135 3.51 -9.63 2.76
C HIS A 135 2.70 -8.34 2.91
N TRP A 136 3.31 -7.29 3.47
CA TRP A 136 2.68 -5.99 3.60
C TRP A 136 2.39 -5.36 2.23
N PHE A 137 3.32 -5.45 1.28
CA PHE A 137 3.12 -4.97 -0.10
C PHE A 137 2.00 -5.72 -0.82
N ASP A 138 1.95 -7.06 -0.71
CA ASP A 138 0.90 -7.86 -1.34
C ASP A 138 -0.50 -7.51 -0.77
N ALA A 139 -0.56 -7.24 0.54
CA ALA A 139 -1.79 -6.79 1.20
C ALA A 139 -2.22 -5.39 0.70
N GLN A 140 -1.26 -4.45 0.58
CA GLN A 140 -1.52 -3.12 0.05
C GLN A 140 -2.07 -3.17 -1.38
N VAL A 141 -1.45 -3.95 -2.27
CA VAL A 141 -1.94 -4.13 -3.65
C VAL A 141 -3.36 -4.71 -3.68
N THR A 142 -3.66 -5.66 -2.79
CA THR A 142 -5.00 -6.25 -2.69
C THR A 142 -6.05 -5.24 -2.22
N ASP A 143 -5.71 -4.41 -1.25
CA ASP A 143 -6.64 -3.46 -0.62
C ASP A 143 -6.93 -2.23 -1.48
N HIS A 144 -5.92 -1.73 -2.21
CA HIS A 144 -6.06 -0.59 -3.11
C HIS A 144 -6.60 -0.97 -4.49
N GLY A 145 -6.62 -2.27 -4.82
CA GLY A 145 -7.22 -2.78 -6.05
C GLY A 145 -6.68 -2.10 -7.30
N ARG A 146 -7.56 -1.49 -8.10
CA ARG A 146 -7.18 -0.80 -9.35
C ARG A 146 -6.22 0.38 -9.17
N HIS A 147 -6.09 0.91 -7.95
CA HIS A 147 -5.21 2.04 -7.62
C HIS A 147 -3.79 1.59 -7.24
N ALA A 148 -3.53 0.28 -7.19
CA ALA A 148 -2.23 -0.27 -6.86
C ALA A 148 -1.75 -1.36 -7.82
N THR A 149 -0.43 -1.40 -8.01
CA THR A 149 0.27 -2.38 -8.85
C THR A 149 1.49 -2.94 -8.12
N SER A 150 1.99 -4.11 -8.55
CA SER A 150 3.26 -4.70 -8.07
C SER A 150 4.39 -4.53 -9.08
#